data_AF-A0A8J8CP30-F1
#
_entry.id   AF-A0A8J8CP30-F1
#
_cell.length_a   1.000
_cell.length_b   1.000
_cell.length_c   1.000
_cell.angle_alpha   90.00
_cell.angle_beta   90.00
_cell.angle_gamma   90.00
#
_symmetry.space_group_name_H-M   'P 1'
#
loop_
_entity.id
_entity.type
_entity.pdbx_description
1 polymer ?
#
loop_
_entity_poly.entity_id
_entity_poly.type
_entity_poly.pdbx_seq_one_letter_code
_entity_poly.pdbx_strand_id
1 'polypeptide(L)' 'MEVETVKCPECGAEFSIDIPNGKRVTRFGKRRFQRFYTRQVTFRCPNCRINMWANYEDKE' A
#
# COMPACT_ATOMS: atom_id res chain seq x y z
N MET A 1 -7.64 -2.77 -12.87
CA MET A 1 -6.90 -2.33 -11.68
C MET A 1 -7.95 -1.85 -10.71
N GLU A 2 -7.91 -2.31 -9.46
CA GLU A 2 -8.81 -1.86 -8.39
C GLU A 2 -8.10 -0.77 -7.56
N VAL A 3 -8.88 0.19 -7.07
CA VAL A 3 -8.37 1.25 -6.19
C VAL A 3 -8.71 0.92 -4.74
N GLU A 4 -7.70 0.93 -3.89
CA GLU A 4 -7.85 0.76 -2.44
C GLU A 4 -7.34 2.00 -1.72
N THR A 5 -8.06 2.42 -0.68
CA THR A 5 -7.68 3.58 0.12
C THR A 5 -6.74 3.16 1.24
N VAL A 6 -5.59 3.82 1.33
CA VAL A 6 -4.61 3.61 2.38
C VAL A 6 -4.34 4.90 3.13
N LYS A 7 -4.15 4.79 4.45
CA LYS A 7 -3.81 5.91 5.31
C LYS A 7 -2.31 5.94 5.58
N CYS A 8 -1.67 7.08 5.35
CA CYS A 8 -0.27 7.26 5.69
C CYS A 8 -0.09 7.26 7.21
N PRO A 9 0.76 6.40 7.79
CA PRO A 9 1.01 6.38 9.23
C PRO A 9 1.85 7.57 9.72
N GLU A 10 2.57 8.28 8.84
CA GLU A 10 3.39 9.43 9.24
C GLU A 10 2.63 10.75 9.18
N CYS A 11 1.93 11.04 8.08
CA CYS A 11 1.21 12.32 7.91
C CYS A 11 -0.31 12.20 8.11
N GLY A 12 -0.84 10.99 8.29
CA GLY A 12 -2.27 10.77 8.46
C GLY A 12 -3.12 10.96 7.18
N ALA A 13 -2.51 11.33 6.05
CA ALA A 13 -3.22 11.54 4.80
C ALA A 13 -3.75 10.22 4.23
N GLU A 14 -4.99 10.23 3.75
CA GLU A 14 -5.64 9.12 3.06
C GLU A 14 -5.51 9.32 1.56
N PHE A 15 -5.12 8.27 0.84
CA PHE A 15 -4.96 8.31 -0.61
C PHE A 15 -5.22 6.93 -1.20
N SER A 16 -5.61 6.90 -2.48
CA SER A 16 -5.87 5.65 -3.19
C SER A 16 -4.60 5.11 -3.83
N ILE A 17 -4.44 3.79 -3.81
CA ILE A 17 -3.40 3.06 -4.53
C ILE A 17 -4.03 2.06 -5.48
N ASP A 18 -3.41 1.91 -6.65
CA ASP A 18 -3.78 0.90 -7.63
C ASP A 18 -3.26 -0.48 -7.22
N ILE A 19 -4.15 -1.45 -7.15
CA ILE A 19 -3.84 -2.86 -6.94
C ILE A 19 -4.43 -3.73 -8.08
N PRO A 20 -3.93 -4.96 -8.28
CA PRO A 20 -4.50 -5.87 -9.28
C PRO A 20 -5.98 -6.19 -8.97
N ASN A 21 -6.78 -6.42 -10.02
CA ASN A 21 -8.18 -6.83 -9.87
C ASN A 21 -8.29 -8.16 -9.13
N GLY A 22 -9.36 -8.32 -8.35
CA GLY A 22 -9.58 -9.49 -7.51
C GLY A 22 -8.67 -9.51 -6.29
N LYS A 23 -8.09 -8.37 -5.90
CA LYS A 23 -7.21 -8.28 -4.72
C LYS A 23 -7.70 -7.22 -3.74
N ARG A 24 -7.26 -7.34 -2.50
CA ARG A 24 -7.56 -6.40 -1.41
C ARG A 24 -6.31 -6.11 -0.62
N VAL A 25 -6.15 -4.87 -0.17
CA VAL A 25 -5.07 -4.52 0.76
C VAL A 25 -5.39 -5.09 2.13
N THR A 26 -4.52 -5.95 2.65
CA THR A 26 -4.70 -6.55 3.99
C THR A 26 -3.79 -5.94 5.04
N ARG A 27 -2.63 -5.40 4.62
CA ARG A 27 -1.68 -4.76 5.54
C ARG A 27 -0.87 -3.70 4.82
N PHE A 28 -0.66 -2.54 5.43
CA PHE A 28 0.19 -1.49 4.87
C PHE A 28 1.02 -0.80 5.95
N GLY A 29 2.10 -0.15 5.55
CA GLY A 29 2.96 0.58 6.47
C GLY A 29 4.10 1.33 5.79
N LYS A 30 4.90 2.03 6.60
CA LYS A 30 6.13 2.67 6.11
C LYS A 30 7.20 1.63 5.84
N ARG A 31 7.91 1.79 4.72
CA ARG A 31 9.00 0.90 4.33
C ARG A 31 10.26 1.30 5.10
N ARG A 32 10.57 0.58 6.18
CA ARG A 32 11.82 0.79 6.94
C ARG A 32 12.99 -0.07 6.44
N PHE A 33 12.74 -1.27 5.89
CA PHE A 33 13.76 -2.17 5.34
C PHE A 33 13.18 -3.06 4.22
N GLN A 34 14.03 -3.54 3.30
CA GLN A 34 13.66 -4.44 2.20
C GLN A 34 13.27 -5.83 2.71
N ARG A 35 11.99 -6.05 3.03
CA ARG A 35 11.40 -7.39 3.00
C ARG A 35 10.48 -7.46 1.80
N PHE A 36 10.98 -8.02 0.71
CA PHE A 36 10.18 -8.28 -0.47
C PHE A 36 9.30 -9.49 -0.20
N TYR A 37 8.04 -9.24 0.13
CA TYR A 37 7.00 -10.25 -0.01
C TYR A 37 6.53 -10.26 -1.47
N THR A 38 6.34 -11.45 -2.05
CA THR A 38 5.89 -11.63 -3.45
C THR A 38 4.55 -10.97 -3.75
N ARG A 39 3.73 -10.71 -2.71
CA ARG A 39 2.41 -10.07 -2.79
C ARG A 39 2.39 -8.68 -2.14
N GLN A 40 3.42 -7.88 -2.42
CA GLN A 40 3.56 -6.54 -1.89
C GLN A 40 3.69 -5.52 -3.02
N VAL A 41 2.97 -4.41 -2.91
CA VAL A 41 3.16 -3.20 -3.73
C VAL A 41 3.86 -2.14 -2.91
N THR A 42 4.76 -1.39 -3.54
CA THR A 42 5.42 -0.22 -2.92
C THR A 42 5.00 1.05 -3.62
N PHE A 43 4.69 2.08 -2.83
CA PHE A 43 4.19 3.36 -3.32
C PHE A 43 4.74 4.49 -2.45
N ARG A 44 4.66 5.71 -2.97
CA ARG A 44 5.13 6.91 -2.27
C ARG A 44 3.93 7.75 -1.86
N CYS A 45 3.87 8.13 -0.59
CA CYS A 45 2.79 9.02 -0.15
C CYS A 45 2.87 10.36 -0.91
N PRO A 46 1.77 10.85 -1.51
CA PRO A 46 1.79 12.11 -2.26
C PRO A 46 2.04 13.33 -1.36
N ASN A 47 1.68 13.25 -0.08
CA ASN A 47 1.83 14.35 0.88
C ASN A 47 3.24 14.43 1.48
N CYS A 48 3.66 13.41 2.22
CA CYS A 48 4.95 13.43 2.93
C CYS A 48 6.11 12.81 2.13
N ARG A 49 5.83 12.28 0.94
CA ARG A 49 6.84 11.66 0.06
C ARG A 49 7.61 10.51 0.73
N ILE A 50 7.04 9.88 1.76
CA ILE A 50 7.63 8.68 2.37
C ILE A 50 7.33 7.43 1.52
N ASN A 51 8.30 6.52 1.49
CA ASN A 51 8.11 5.20 0.88
C ASN A 51 7.27 4.31 1.79
N MET A 52 6.22 3.76 1.21
CA MET A 52 5.26 2.87 1.86
C MET A 52 5.16 1.56 1.10
N TRP A 53 4.60 0.56 1.78
CA TRP A 53 4.27 -0.73 1.21
C TRP A 53 2.85 -1.13 1.63
N ALA A 54 2.19 -1.91 0.79
CA ALA A 54 0.97 -2.61 1.11
C ALA A 54 1.07 -4.05 0.61
N ASN A 55 0.66 -5.00 1.44
CA ASN A 55 0.40 -6.37 1.05
C ASN A 55 -1.01 -6.44 0.48
N TYR A 56 -1.16 -7.23 -0.57
CA TYR A 56 -2.45 -7.55 -1.15
C TYR A 56 -2.68 -9.07 -1.13
N GLU A 57 -3.92 -9.47 -0.95
CA GLU A 57 -4.36 -10.86 -1.03
C GLU A 57 -5.55 -10.95 -1.96
N ASP A 58 -5.77 -12.14 -2.52
CA ASP A 58 -6.89 -12.39 -3.42
C ASP A 58 -8.22 -12.26 -2.64
N LYS A 59 -9.20 -11.55 -3.20
CA LYS A 59 -10.57 -11.50 -2.66
C LYS A 59 -11.22 -12.83 -3.04
N GLU A 60 -11.40 -13.73 -2.07
CA GLU A 60 -12.26 -14.92 -2.22
C GLU A 60 -13.72 -14.53 -2.50
#